data_AF-A0A4Q3DXN1-F1
#
_entry.id   AF-A0A4Q3DXN1-F1
#
_cell.length_a   1.000
_cell.length_b   1.000
_cell.length_c   1.000
_cell.angle_alpha   90.00
_cell.angle_beta   90.00
_cell.angle_gamma   90.00
#
_symmetry.space_group_name_H-M   'P 1'
#
loop_
_entity.id
_entity.type
_entity.pdbx_description
1 polymer ?
#
loop_
_entity_poly.entity_id
_entity_poly.type
_entity_poly.pdbx_seq_one_letter_code
_entity_poly.pdbx_strand_id
1 'polypeptide(L)'
;MKKTFYVRALWDEEAKRFYSQSDILGLHIETDTVDEFEEVLKDVAAELVLANHYTEEELASLPLADVTPIILWERPDSKAA
;
A
#
# COMPACT_ATOMS: atom_id res chain seq x y z
N MET A 1 7.60 -15.56 -9.23
CA MET A 1 8.09 -15.14 -7.89
C MET A 1 7.31 -13.90 -7.53
N LYS A 2 6.55 -13.93 -6.45
CA LYS A 2 5.67 -12.81 -6.07
C LYS A 2 6.48 -11.56 -5.76
N LYS A 3 6.10 -10.43 -6.36
CA LYS A 3 6.60 -9.12 -5.95
C LYS A 3 6.01 -8.77 -4.59
N THR A 4 6.85 -8.19 -3.74
CA THR A 4 6.49 -7.74 -2.39
C THR A 4 6.67 -6.24 -2.34
N PHE A 5 5.67 -5.55 -1.80
CA PHE A 5 5.64 -4.10 -1.61
C PHE A 5 5.46 -3.79 -0.14
N TYR A 6 6.03 -2.68 0.34
CA TYR A 6 5.85 -2.23 1.71
C TYR A 6 4.97 -0.98 1.77
N VAL A 7 4.20 -0.87 2.85
CA VAL A 7 3.48 0.37 3.19
C VAL A 7 3.60 0.60 4.69
N ARG A 8 3.81 1.87 5.08
CA ARG A 8 3.82 2.37 6.46
C ARG A 8 2.90 3.57 6.55
N ALA A 9 2.16 3.69 7.66
CA ALA A 9 1.56 4.97 8.05
C ALA A 9 2.52 5.71 8.97
N LEU A 10 2.87 6.93 8.58
CA LEU A 10 3.67 7.84 9.39
C LEU A 10 2.75 8.95 9.89
N TRP A 11 2.88 9.33 11.16
CA TRP A 11 2.14 10.46 11.71
C TRP A 11 2.83 11.77 11.33
N ASP A 12 2.06 12.73 10.81
CA ASP A 12 2.50 14.10 10.57
C ASP A 12 2.00 15.00 11.71
N GLU A 13 2.93 15.56 12.47
CA GLU A 13 2.62 16.44 13.60
C GLU A 13 2.07 17.81 13.19
N GLU A 14 2.37 18.30 11.99
CA GLU A 14 1.89 19.59 11.50
C GLU A 14 0.48 19.44 10.93
N ALA A 15 0.26 18.43 10.09
CA ALA A 15 -1.05 18.15 9.50
C ALA A 15 -2.03 17.49 10.48
N LYS A 16 -1.52 16.84 11.53
CA LYS A 16 -2.30 16.00 12.46
C LYS A 16 -3.03 14.86 11.75
N ARG A 17 -2.33 14.20 10.81
CA ARG A 17 -2.84 13.07 10.01
C ARG A 17 -1.78 12.00 9.83
N PHE A 18 -2.21 10.78 9.55
CA PHE A 18 -1.34 9.75 9.01
C PHE A 18 -1.15 9.94 7.51
N TYR A 19 0.07 9.76 7.02
CA TYR A 19 0.38 9.72 5.59
C TYR A 19 1.13 8.44 5.20
N SER A 20 0.98 8.02 3.95
CA SER A 20 1.62 6.80 3.44
C SER A 20 3.08 7.00 3.06
N GLN A 21 3.96 6.15 3.57
CA GLN A 21 5.28 5.88 3.00
C GLN A 21 5.27 4.48 2.38
N SER A 22 5.55 4.36 1.08
CA SER A 22 5.51 3.07 0.37
C SER A 22 6.42 3.03 -0.85
N ASP A 23 6.64 1.82 -1.39
CA ASP A 23 7.18 1.59 -2.73
C ASP A 23 6.09 1.33 -3.79
N ILE A 24 4.81 1.55 -3.46
CA ILE A 24 3.69 1.42 -4.40
C ILE A 24 3.50 2.75 -5.14
N LEU A 25 3.95 2.78 -6.40
CA LEU A 25 3.68 3.90 -7.32
C LEU A 25 2.19 4.27 -7.36
N GLY A 26 1.90 5.56 -7.16
CA GLY A 26 0.54 6.11 -7.15
C GLY A 26 -0.19 5.97 -5.82
N LEU A 27 0.37 5.27 -4.83
CA LEU A 27 -0.23 5.18 -3.51
C LEU A 27 0.08 6.44 -2.69
N HIS A 28 -0.98 7.20 -2.41
CA HIS A 28 -0.95 8.35 -1.53
C HIS A 28 -2.21 8.32 -0.66
N ILE A 29 -2.04 8.03 0.63
CA ILE A 29 -3.11 7.96 1.62
C ILE A 29 -2.83 9.03 2.67
N GLU A 30 -3.85 9.81 3.01
CA GLU A 30 -3.86 10.72 4.16
C GLU A 30 -5.17 10.55 4.94
N THR A 31 -5.08 10.18 6.22
CA THR A 31 -6.26 9.87 7.06
C THR A 31 -6.06 10.32 8.49
N ASP A 32 -7.15 10.45 9.26
CA ASP A 32 -7.07 10.90 10.65
C ASP A 32 -6.72 9.74 11.60
N THR A 33 -7.09 8.52 11.21
CA THR A 33 -6.85 7.31 12.00
C THR A 33 -6.12 6.22 11.22
N VAL A 34 -5.48 5.31 11.96
CA VAL A 34 -4.82 4.12 11.40
C VAL A 34 -5.84 3.13 10.83
N ASP A 35 -7.05 3.06 11.41
CA ASP A 35 -8.10 2.18 10.92
C ASP A 35 -8.61 2.64 9.55
N GLU A 36 -8.90 3.94 9.38
CA GLU A 36 -9.23 4.52 8.07
C GLU A 36 -8.11 4.30 7.05
N PHE A 37 -6.85 4.46 7.46
CA PHE A 37 -5.70 4.19 6.61
C PHE A 37 -5.73 2.75 6.09
N GLU A 38 -5.94 1.78 6.98
CA GLU A 38 -5.94 0.37 6.64
C GLU A 38 -7.11 -0.01 5.73
N GLU A 39 -8.29 0.60 5.91
CA GLU A 39 -9.43 0.43 5.02
C GLU A 39 -9.09 0.92 3.60
N VAL A 40 -8.60 2.15 3.46
CA VAL A 40 -8.19 2.69 2.16
C VAL A 40 -7.09 1.83 1.52
N LEU A 41 -6.10 1.40 2.31
CA LEU A 41 -5.01 0.56 1.84
C LEU A 41 -5.51 -0.75 1.23
N LYS A 42 -6.44 -1.44 1.91
CA LYS A 42 -7.03 -2.70 1.43
C LYS A 42 -7.78 -2.54 0.12
N ASP A 43 -8.42 -1.39 -0.07
CA ASP A 43 -9.24 -1.12 -1.25
C ASP A 43 -8.38 -0.83 -2.49
N VAL A 44 -7.28 -0.07 -2.36
CA VAL A 44 -6.59 0.48 -3.53
C VAL A 44 -5.21 -0.11 -3.83
N ALA A 45 -4.52 -0.71 -2.84
CA ALA A 45 -3.11 -1.07 -3.00
C ALA A 45 -2.86 -2.10 -4.10
N ALA A 46 -3.67 -3.17 -4.15
CA ALA A 46 -3.51 -4.23 -5.13
C ALA A 46 -3.76 -3.72 -6.55
N GLU A 47 -4.79 -2.88 -6.74
CA GLU A 47 -5.11 -2.27 -8.03
C GLU A 47 -3.97 -1.37 -8.51
N LEU A 48 -3.45 -0.49 -7.65
CA LEU A 48 -2.34 0.40 -7.98
C LEU A 48 -1.07 -0.37 -8.33
N VAL A 49 -0.80 -1.48 -7.62
CA VAL A 49 0.32 -2.35 -7.96
C VAL A 49 0.16 -2.92 -9.37
N LEU A 50 -1.01 -3.48 -9.70
CA LEU A 50 -1.28 -4.04 -11.02
C LEU A 50 -1.19 -2.99 -12.12
N ALA A 51 -1.73 -1.80 -11.89
CA ALA A 51 -1.78 -0.72 -12.87
C ALA A 51 -0.41 -0.07 -13.13
N ASN A 52 0.45 0.02 -12.12
CA ASN A 52 1.66 0.85 -12.20
C ASN A 52 2.98 0.07 -12.17
N HIS A 53 2.98 -1.22 -11.83
CA HIS A 53 4.22 -2.02 -11.66
C HIS A 53 4.34 -3.20 -12.63
N TYR A 54 3.39 -3.33 -13.55
CA TYR A 54 3.42 -4.34 -14.58
C TYR A 54 3.05 -3.73 -15.93
N THR A 55 3.67 -4.22 -16.99
CA THR A 55 3.16 -4.01 -18.35
C THR A 55 1.99 -4.96 -18.62
N GLU A 56 1.19 -4.67 -19.64
CA GLU A 56 0.11 -5.57 -20.09
C GLU A 56 0.65 -6.96 -20.46
N GLU A 57 1.84 -7.03 -21.09
CA GLU A 57 2.51 -8.26 -21.47
C GLU A 57 2.97 -9.07 -20.25
N GLU A 58 3.50 -8.40 -19.23
CA GLU A 58 3.86 -9.04 -17.97
C GLU A 58 2.62 -9.59 -17.27
N LEU A 59 1.54 -8.81 -17.16
CA LEU A 59 0.28 -9.27 -16.56
C LEU A 59 -0.30 -10.49 -17.27
N ALA A 60 -0.31 -10.49 -18.60
CA ALA A 60 -0.85 -11.59 -19.41
C ALA A 60 -0.05 -12.90 -19.26
N SER A 61 1.21 -12.82 -18.86
CA SER A 61 2.11 -13.97 -18.69
C SER A 61 2.25 -14.44 -17.24
N LEU A 62 1.72 -13.70 -16.26
CA LEU A 62 1.77 -14.08 -14.85
C LEU A 62 0.94 -15.36 -14.59
N PRO A 63 1.49 -16.35 -13.86
CA PRO A 63 0.70 -17.41 -13.27
C PRO A 63 -0.38 -16.79 -12.36
N LEU A 64 -1.61 -17.33 -12.37
CA LEU A 64 -2.71 -16.83 -11.51
C LEU A 64 -2.31 -16.74 -10.03
N ALA A 65 -1.46 -17.66 -9.57
CA ALA A 65 -0.95 -17.64 -8.20
C ALA A 65 -0.15 -16.38 -7.87
N ASP A 66 0.51 -15.76 -8.85
CA ASP A 66 1.41 -14.61 -8.72
C ASP A 66 0.75 -13.26 -9.08
N VAL A 67 -0.50 -13.26 -9.55
CA VAL A 67 -1.25 -12.03 -9.88
C VAL A 67 -1.52 -11.18 -8.64
N THR A 68 -1.76 -11.81 -7.48
CA THR A 68 -1.96 -11.06 -6.24
C THR A 68 -0.61 -10.68 -5.62
N PRO A 69 -0.27 -9.38 -5.53
CA PRO A 69 0.96 -8.95 -4.91
C PRO A 69 0.94 -9.17 -3.39
N ILE A 70 2.11 -9.26 -2.79
CA ILE A 70 2.24 -9.27 -1.34
C ILE A 70 2.40 -7.83 -0.88
N ILE A 71 1.49 -7.36 -0.03
CA ILE A 71 1.60 -6.04 0.61
C ILE A 71 2.00 -6.25 2.08
N LEU A 72 3.21 -5.82 2.43
CA LEU A 72 3.70 -5.78 3.79
C LEU A 72 3.23 -4.47 4.43
N TRP A 73 2.13 -4.57 5.15
CA TRP A 73 1.58 -3.46 5.92
C TRP A 73 2.22 -3.40 7.30
N GLU A 74 3.04 -2.38 7.55
CA GLU A 74 3.58 -2.08 8.88
C GLU A 74 2.63 -1.09 9.57
N ARG A 75 1.61 -1.66 10.22
CA ARG A 75 0.67 -0.89 11.03
C ARG A 75 1.43 -0.24 12.19
N PRO A 76 1.36 1.10 12.37
CA PRO A 76 2.02 1.75 13.49
C PRO A 76 1.44 1.24 14.80
N ASP A 77 2.31 0.96 15.77
CA ASP A 77 1.88 0.67 17.12
C ASP A 77 1.07 1.87 17.62
N SER A 78 -0.08 1.59 18.25
CA SER A 78 -1.02 2.57 18.80
C SER A 78 -0.44 3.51 19.90
N LYS A 79 0.89 3.60 20.02
CA LYS A 79 1.63 4.59 20.80
C LYS A 79 2.88 5.05 20.03
N ALA A 80 2.70 5.98 19.10
CA ALA A 80 3.65 7.08 19.04
C ALA A 80 3.34 7.96 20.26
N ALA A 81 4.11 7.76 21.33
CA ALA A 81 4.05 8.53 22.57
C ALA A 81 4.66 9.91 22.40
#